data_AF-A0AA42ZF73-F1
#
_entry.id   AF-A0AA42ZF73-F1
#
_cell.length_a   1.000
_cell.length_b   1.000
_cell.length_c   1.000
_cell.angle_alpha   90.00
_cell.angle_beta   90.00
_cell.angle_gamma   90.00
#
_symmetry.space_group_name_H-M   'P 1'
#
loop_
_entity.id
_entity.type
_entity.pdbx_description
1 polymer ?
#
loop_
_entity_poly.entity_id
_entity_poly.type
_entity_poly.pdbx_seq_one_letter_code
_entity_poly.pdbx_strand_id
1 'polypeptide(L)' 'MPLFSIEGLKQLNLNTYEAVIVASQHARKLNAVRLEQLERMGEDPSVDLETRKITAVALKDVLDGKVKFNRPETM' A
#
# COMPACT_ATOMS: atom_id res chain seq x y z
N MET A 1 2.25 -0.95 21.34
CA MET A 1 3.26 -0.76 20.27
C MET A 1 2.62 0.03 19.14
N PRO A 2 3.34 0.97 18.49
CA PRO A 2 2.84 1.58 17.26
C PRO A 2 2.61 0.48 16.21
N LEU A 3 1.50 0.57 15.47
CA LEU A 3 1.14 -0.38 14.41
C LEU A 3 2.17 -0.42 13.26
N PHE A 4 2.96 0.64 13.10
CA PHE A 4 4.00 0.79 12.10
C PHE A 4 5.21 1.45 12.76
N SER A 5 6.35 0.76 12.83
CA SER A 5 7.58 1.32 13.39
C SER A 5 8.42 1.99 12.31
N ILE A 6 9.03 3.14 12.65
CA ILE A 6 9.94 3.85 11.75
C ILE A 6 11.21 3.02 11.53
N GLU A 7 11.58 2.19 12.51
CA GLU A 7 12.69 1.26 12.40
C GLU A 7 12.50 0.24 11.27
N GLY A 8 11.27 -0.21 11.02
CA GLY A 8 10.97 -1.12 9.91
C GLY A 8 11.26 -0.49 8.54
N LEU A 9 11.08 0.83 8.41
CA LEU A 9 11.43 1.55 7.18
C LEU A 9 12.94 1.57 6.92
N LYS A 10 13.78 1.51 7.96
CA LYS A 10 15.24 1.47 7.81
C LYS A 10 15.75 0.16 7.23
N GLN A 11 14.96 -0.91 7.33
CA GLN A 11 15.29 -2.21 6.72
C GLN A 11 15.02 -2.22 5.22
N LEU A 12 14.14 -1.34 4.77
CA LEU A 12 13.98 -1.05 3.36
C LEU A 12 15.14 -0.15 2.94
N ASN A 13 15.70 -0.39 1.76
CA ASN A 13 16.65 0.54 1.14
C ASN A 13 15.89 1.78 0.64
N LEU A 14 15.25 2.52 1.54
CA LEU A 14 14.42 3.70 1.31
C LEU A 14 14.63 4.69 2.46
N ASN A 15 14.68 5.98 2.14
CA ASN A 15 14.49 7.00 3.16
C ASN A 15 13.00 7.16 3.49
N THR A 16 12.69 7.88 4.58
CA THR A 16 11.32 8.06 5.05
C THR A 16 10.39 8.67 3.98
N TYR A 17 10.87 9.63 3.19
CA TYR A 17 10.06 10.28 2.16
C TYR A 17 9.79 9.36 0.99
N GLU A 18 10.81 8.61 0.54
CA GLU A 18 10.65 7.62 -0.52
C GLU A 18 9.66 6.53 -0.11
N ALA A 19 9.75 6.04 1.14
CA ALA A 19 8.79 5.08 1.66
C ALA A 19 7.34 5.61 1.65
N VAL A 20 7.14 6.89 2.00
CA VAL A 20 5.83 7.53 1.92
C VAL A 20 5.33 7.59 0.47
N ILE A 21 6.20 7.92 -0.49
CA ILE A 21 5.86 7.98 -1.92
C ILE A 21 5.46 6.59 -2.41
N VAL A 22 6.28 5.56 -2.15
CA VAL A 22 6.01 4.18 -2.57
C VAL A 22 4.71 3.67 -1.95
N ALA A 23 4.50 3.88 -0.64
CA ALA A 23 3.26 3.48 0.03
C ALA A 23 2.04 4.21 -0.54
N SER A 24 2.17 5.50 -0.88
CA SER A 24 1.07 6.29 -1.46
C SER A 24 0.72 5.83 -2.88
N GLN A 25 1.72 5.50 -3.70
CA GLN A 25 1.51 4.95 -5.04
C GLN A 25 0.83 3.58 -4.96
N HIS A 26 1.30 2.69 -4.09
CA HIS A 26 0.69 1.38 -3.87
C HIS A 26 -0.74 1.50 -3.33
N ALA A 27 -0.99 2.43 -2.39
CA ALA A 27 -2.32 2.72 -1.88
C ALA A 27 -3.30 3.14 -2.98
N ARG A 28 -2.88 3.98 -3.93
CA ARG A 28 -3.73 4.39 -5.07
C ARG A 28 -4.09 3.19 -5.94
N LYS A 29 -3.13 2.29 -6.20
CA LYS A 29 -3.38 1.05 -6.95
C LYS A 29 -4.38 0.14 -6.23
N LEU A 30 -4.18 -0.11 -4.94
CA LEU A 30 -5.11 -0.91 -4.13
C LEU A 30 -6.50 -0.28 -4.08
N ASN A 31 -6.58 1.05 -3.99
CA ASN A 31 -7.86 1.74 -3.95
C ASN A 31 -8.62 1.66 -5.28
N ALA A 32 -7.93 1.67 -6.42
CA ALA A 32 -8.55 1.44 -7.72
C ALA A 32 -9.19 0.05 -7.79
N VAL A 33 -8.48 -1.00 -7.35
CA VAL A 33 -9.02 -2.36 -7.25
C VAL A 33 -10.22 -2.42 -6.30
N ARG A 34 -10.15 -1.74 -5.15
CA ARG A 34 -11.27 -1.69 -4.19
C ARG A 34 -12.52 -1.04 -4.80
N LEU A 35 -12.35 0.02 -5.59
CA LEU A 35 -13.47 0.68 -6.27
C LEU A 35 -14.13 -0.25 -7.28
N GLU A 36 -13.33 -0.97 -8.08
CA GLU A 36 -13.85 -1.98 -9.01
C GLU A 36 -14.60 -3.12 -8.28
N GLN A 37 -14.07 -3.57 -7.14
CA GLN A 37 -14.75 -4.57 -6.30
C GLN A 37 -16.07 -4.04 -5.71
N LEU A 38 -16.11 -2.75 -5.32
CA LEU A 38 -17.32 -2.10 -4.83
C LEU A 38 -18.41 -2.02 -5.92
N GLU A 39 -18.03 -1.75 -7.16
CA GLU A 39 -18.97 -1.78 -8.29
C GLU A 39 -19.55 -3.18 -8.49
N ARG A 40 -18.68 -4.21 -8.46
CA ARG A 40 -19.08 -5.63 -8.58
C ARG A 40 -19.95 -6.13 -7.43
N MET A 41 -19.80 -5.57 -6.23
CA MET A 41 -20.67 -5.92 -5.10
C MET A 41 -22.15 -5.61 -5.34
N GLY A 42 -22.47 -4.64 -6.21
CA GLY A 42 -23.84 -4.38 -6.63
C GLY A 42 -24.47 -5.56 -7.39
N GLU A 43 -23.65 -6.40 -8.02
CA GLU A 43 -24.06 -7.57 -8.80
C GLU A 43 -23.89 -8.88 -8.02
N ASP A 44 -22.83 -8.99 -7.22
CA ASP A 44 -22.52 -10.17 -6.41
C ASP A 44 -22.17 -9.78 -4.95
N PRO A 45 -23.08 -10.01 -3.99
CA PRO A 45 -22.87 -9.69 -2.58
C PRO A 45 -21.75 -10.49 -1.90
N SER A 46 -21.20 -11.53 -2.54
CA SER A 46 -20.17 -12.39 -1.97
C SER A 46 -18.74 -11.85 -2.12
N VAL A 47 -18.56 -10.74 -2.85
CA VAL A 47 -17.25 -10.10 -3.04
C VAL A 47 -16.68 -9.64 -1.69
N ASP A 48 -15.52 -10.20 -1.32
CA ASP A 48 -14.79 -9.84 -0.11
C ASP A 48 -14.02 -8.52 -0.31
N LEU A 49 -14.35 -7.53 0.51
CA LEU A 49 -13.73 -6.21 0.49
C LEU A 49 -12.76 -6.04 1.64
N GLU A 50 -11.59 -5.48 1.31
CA GLU A 50 -10.66 -4.98 2.33
C GLU A 50 -11.31 -3.84 3.15
N THR A 51 -11.65 -4.16 4.40
CA THR A 51 -12.32 -3.21 5.31
C THR A 51 -11.35 -2.21 5.94
N ARG A 52 -10.06 -2.53 6.02
CA ARG A 52 -9.05 -1.64 6.60
C ARG A 52 -8.85 -0.42 5.72
N LYS A 53 -8.26 0.64 6.31
CA LYS A 53 -7.82 1.80 5.52
C LYS A 53 -6.74 1.37 4.54
N ILE A 54 -6.95 1.65 3.26
CA ILE A 54 -6.04 1.23 2.18
C ILE A 54 -4.62 1.77 2.39
N THR A 55 -4.47 2.95 2.96
CA THR A 55 -3.16 3.51 3.33
C THR A 55 -2.43 2.68 4.38
N ALA A 56 -3.15 2.11 5.35
CA ALA A 56 -2.56 1.25 6.38
C ALA A 56 -2.15 -0.12 5.80
N VAL A 57 -2.95 -0.67 4.89
CA VAL A 57 -2.62 -1.90 4.16
C VAL A 57 -1.39 -1.67 3.28
N ALA A 58 -1.37 -0.59 2.52
CA ALA A 58 -0.26 -0.27 1.64
C ALA A 58 1.05 -0.04 2.40
N LEU A 59 1.00 0.68 3.53
CA LEU A 59 2.18 0.88 4.37
C LEU A 59 2.69 -0.44 4.94
N LYS A 60 1.78 -1.34 5.35
CA LYS A 60 2.14 -2.69 5.80
C LYS A 60 2.82 -3.49 4.69
N ASP A 61 2.26 -3.49 3.48
CA ASP A 61 2.82 -4.23 2.35
C ASP A 61 4.23 -3.74 1.97
N VAL A 62 4.46 -2.42 2.06
CA VAL A 62 5.78 -1.82 1.86
C VAL A 62 6.76 -2.31 2.94
N LEU A 63 6.36 -2.25 4.21
CA LEU A 63 7.18 -2.72 5.34
C LEU A 63 7.47 -4.22 5.29
N ASP A 64 6.51 -5.03 4.84
CA ASP A 64 6.64 -6.46 4.65
C ASP A 64 7.50 -6.83 3.41
N GLY A 65 7.97 -5.85 2.63
CA GLY A 65 8.78 -6.07 1.43
C GLY A 65 8.00 -6.66 0.24
N LYS A 66 6.66 -6.61 0.26
CA LYS A 66 5.79 -7.15 -0.81
C LYS A 66 5.71 -6.23 -2.03
N VAL A 67 6.09 -4.96 -1.87
CA VAL A 67 6.03 -3.95 -2.92
C VAL A 67 7.40 -3.77 -3.55
N LYS A 68 7.49 -4.04 -4.85
CA LYS A 68 8.67 -3.71 -5.66
C LYS A 68 8.58 -2.27 -6.12
N PHE A 69 9.69 -1.54 -6.06
CA PHE A 69 9.80 -0.16 -6.51
C PHE A 69 11.13 0.04 -7.22
N ASN A 70 11.13 0.94 -8.20
CA ASN A 70 12.33 1.39 -8.90
C ASN A 70 12.60 2.84 -8.50
N ARG A 71 13.87 3.19 -8.26
CA ARG A 71 14.27 4.60 -8.23
C ARG A 71 14.50 5.05 -9.67
N PRO A 72 13.95 6.20 -10.10
CA PRO A 72 14.44 6.81 -11.32
C PRO A 72 15.92 7.12 -11.13
N GLU A 73 16.76 6.74 -12.09
CA GLU A 73 18.14 7.24 -12.10
C GLU A 73 18.05 8.76 -12.19
N THR A 74 18.58 9.44 -11.18
CA THR A 74 18.87 10.87 -11.28
C THR A 74 19.83 11.07 -12.44
N MET A 75 19.36 11.69 -13.53
CA MET A 75 20.23 12.30 -14.54
C MET A 75 21.10 13.39 -13.91
#